data_AF-A0AAV1M970-F1
#
_entry.id   AF-A0AAV1M970-F1
#
_cell.length_a   1.000
_cell.length_b   1.000
_cell.length_c   1.000
_cell.angle_alpha   90.00
_cell.angle_beta   90.00
_cell.angle_gamma   90.00
#
_symmetry.space_group_name_H-M   'P 1'
#
loop_
_entity.id
_entity.type
_entity.pdbx_description
1 polymer ?
#
loop_
_entity_poly.entity_id
_entity_poly.type
_entity_poly.pdbx_seq_one_letter_code
_entity_poly.pdbx_strand_id
1 'polypeptide(L)'
;MQHLKGKLRGEAERLIQHLHISSENYDSAWKILVHRYDNQQVPFTKHIETLINQPNIQKQSSTELKRLHDVSMECIHGVFNMGIDTSSWDPILVHLVAKKLDTTTYSDYMESRKAPRELPDLDKFMAFMEAKFTALEPMNRKEQIVETSNFNKNNHVSKFKQRYYQKPAIYENRDTSFKKSFYVNSKFIPTCPLCKQNHALFQCKRFEVMTPEMKLHTISKLHICENCLYVHKYECNSEKRCKECN
;
A
#
# COMPACT_ATOMS: atom_id res chain seq x y z
N MET A 1 4.21 51.23 3.47
CA MET A 1 2.91 51.34 2.75
C MET A 1 3.00 51.18 1.23
N GLN A 2 3.98 51.79 0.54
CA GLN A 2 4.18 51.59 -0.91
C GLN A 2 4.24 50.12 -1.32
N HIS A 3 5.02 49.31 -0.60
CA HIS A 3 5.12 47.87 -0.85
C HIS A 3 3.80 47.13 -0.63
N LEU A 4 3.01 47.50 0.39
CA LEU A 4 1.70 46.91 0.65
C LEU A 4 0.73 47.17 -0.51
N LYS A 5 0.58 48.45 -0.93
CA LYS A 5 -0.28 48.81 -2.07
C LYS A 5 0.15 48.13 -3.37
N GLY A 6 1.45 48.01 -3.64
CA GLY A 6 1.95 47.33 -4.84
C GLY A 6 1.73 45.81 -4.89
N LYS A 7 1.43 45.17 -3.75
CA LYS A 7 1.17 43.72 -3.66
C LYS A 7 -0.31 43.36 -3.66
N LEU A 8 -1.19 44.31 -3.34
CA LEU A 8 -2.62 44.11 -3.34
C LEU A 8 -3.17 44.25 -4.76
N ARG A 9 -4.22 43.48 -5.08
CA ARG A 9 -4.91 43.54 -6.38
C ARG A 9 -6.41 43.42 -6.17
N GLY A 10 -7.19 44.02 -7.05
CA GLY A 10 -8.64 43.86 -7.07
C GLY A 10 -9.33 44.48 -5.85
N GLU A 11 -10.16 43.71 -5.15
CA GLU A 11 -10.97 44.21 -4.03
C GLU A 11 -10.10 44.73 -2.87
N ALA A 12 -9.03 44.00 -2.53
CA ALA A 12 -8.16 44.34 -1.41
C ALA A 12 -7.42 45.69 -1.62
N GLU A 13 -7.13 46.05 -2.87
CA GLU A 13 -6.55 47.35 -3.23
C GLU A 13 -7.58 48.47 -3.10
N ARG A 14 -8.81 48.25 -3.59
CA ARG A 14 -9.92 49.22 -3.50
C ARG A 14 -10.24 49.59 -2.05
N LEU A 15 -10.14 48.63 -1.13
CA LEU A 15 -10.38 48.82 0.31
C LEU A 15 -9.47 49.87 0.95
N ILE A 16 -8.22 49.95 0.53
CA ILE A 16 -7.23 50.89 1.11
C ILE A 16 -6.85 52.00 0.13
N GLN A 17 -7.57 52.12 -0.99
CA GLN A 17 -7.27 53.09 -2.05
C GLN A 17 -7.33 54.52 -1.52
N HIS A 18 -8.30 54.83 -0.64
CA HIS A 18 -8.49 56.15 -0.04
C HIS A 18 -7.38 56.58 0.93
N LEU A 19 -6.50 55.67 1.37
CA LEU A 19 -5.43 56.00 2.30
C LEU A 19 -4.18 56.50 1.55
N HIS A 20 -3.68 57.69 1.87
CA HIS A 20 -2.44 58.21 1.29
C HIS A 20 -1.22 57.42 1.78
N ILE A 21 -0.18 57.37 0.94
CA ILE A 21 1.10 56.72 1.26
C ILE A 21 1.79 57.48 2.40
N SER A 22 1.65 56.96 3.62
CA SER A 22 2.29 57.45 4.84
C SER A 22 2.65 56.26 5.74
N SER A 23 3.63 56.41 6.64
CA SER A 23 3.94 55.41 7.68
C SER A 23 2.76 55.24 8.64
N GLU A 24 2.14 56.35 9.06
CA GLU A 24 1.01 56.38 10.01
C GLU A 24 -0.23 55.64 9.47
N ASN A 25 -0.44 55.69 8.14
CA ASN A 25 -1.57 55.02 7.51
C ASN A 25 -1.34 53.52 7.27
N TYR A 26 -0.12 53.01 7.48
CA TYR A 26 0.16 51.59 7.30
C TYR A 26 -0.61 50.73 8.29
N ASP A 27 -0.63 51.09 9.57
CA ASP A 27 -1.34 50.34 10.60
C ASP A 27 -2.84 50.34 10.37
N SER A 28 -3.40 51.49 9.95
CA SER A 28 -4.82 51.61 9.57
C SER A 28 -5.17 50.75 8.36
N ALA A 29 -4.33 50.76 7.30
CA ALA A 29 -4.51 49.92 6.13
C ALA A 29 -4.43 48.42 6.48
N TRP A 30 -3.45 48.05 7.31
CA TRP A 30 -3.27 46.68 7.77
C TRP A 30 -4.47 46.21 8.61
N LYS A 31 -4.95 47.02 9.54
CA LYS A 31 -6.16 46.72 10.34
C LYS A 31 -7.39 46.51 9.47
N ILE A 32 -7.61 47.34 8.45
CA ILE A 32 -8.74 47.18 7.51
C ILE A 32 -8.64 45.85 6.76
N LEU A 33 -7.44 45.49 6.29
CA LEU A 33 -7.20 44.24 5.57
C LEU A 33 -7.38 43.02 6.49
N VAL A 34 -6.79 43.05 7.69
CA VAL A 34 -6.94 42.00 8.71
C VAL A 34 -8.42 41.83 9.06
N HIS A 35 -9.13 42.91 9.38
CA HIS A 35 -10.55 42.84 9.71
C HIS A 35 -11.41 42.18 8.62
N ARG A 36 -11.07 42.39 7.33
CA ARG A 36 -11.85 41.81 6.23
C ARG A 36 -11.39 40.40 5.83
N TYR A 37 -10.11 40.11 5.87
CA TYR A 37 -9.55 38.87 5.30
C TYR A 37 -9.04 37.88 6.34
N ASP A 38 -8.69 38.32 7.55
CA ASP A 38 -8.29 37.45 8.65
C ASP A 38 -9.53 36.90 9.38
N ASN A 39 -10.29 36.08 8.65
CA ASN A 39 -11.44 35.41 9.21
C ASN A 39 -11.05 34.00 9.68
N GLN A 40 -10.70 33.88 10.96
CA GLN A 40 -10.36 32.60 11.61
C GLN A 40 -11.50 31.57 11.56
N GLN A 41 -12.75 32.01 11.40
CA GLN A 41 -13.90 31.11 11.27
C GLN A 41 -13.82 30.29 9.97
N VAL A 42 -13.31 30.85 8.87
CA VAL A 42 -13.24 30.16 7.58
C VAL A 42 -12.35 28.91 7.64
N PRO A 43 -11.06 28.98 8.06
CA PRO A 43 -10.22 27.80 8.14
C PRO A 43 -10.69 26.84 9.26
N PHE A 44 -11.21 27.35 10.38
CA PHE A 44 -11.81 26.51 11.42
C PHE A 44 -12.96 25.66 10.87
N THR A 45 -13.96 26.31 10.25
CA THR A 45 -15.11 25.63 9.65
C THR A 45 -14.66 24.61 8.62
N LYS A 46 -13.66 24.95 7.78
CA LYS A 46 -13.12 24.02 6.80
C LYS A 46 -12.53 22.75 7.45
N HIS A 47 -11.75 22.86 8.53
CA HIS A 47 -11.22 21.68 9.23
C HIS A 47 -12.34 20.83 9.84
N ILE A 48 -13.31 21.45 10.50
CA ILE A 48 -14.44 20.75 11.12
C ILE A 48 -15.32 20.06 10.07
N GLU A 49 -15.66 20.75 8.99
CA GLU A 49 -16.42 20.17 7.88
C GLU A 49 -15.66 19.01 7.22
N THR A 50 -14.35 19.17 7.02
CA THR A 50 -13.52 18.11 6.44
C THR A 50 -13.52 16.87 7.33
N LEU A 51 -13.39 17.03 8.65
CA LEU A 51 -13.44 15.95 9.64
C LEU A 51 -14.81 15.24 9.65
N ILE A 52 -15.91 16.01 9.74
CA ILE A 52 -17.26 15.44 9.83
C ILE A 52 -17.68 14.75 8.53
N ASN A 53 -17.29 15.31 7.38
CA ASN A 53 -17.69 14.84 6.06
C ASN A 53 -16.72 13.81 5.46
N GLN A 54 -15.76 13.27 6.23
CA GLN A 54 -14.97 12.13 5.77
C GLN A 54 -15.90 10.97 5.37
N PRO A 55 -15.62 10.26 4.25
CA PRO A 55 -16.46 9.16 3.80
C PRO A 55 -16.35 7.95 4.75
N ASN A 56 -17.43 7.19 4.83
CA ASN A 56 -17.49 5.98 5.64
C ASN A 56 -16.73 4.84 4.93
N ILE A 57 -15.98 4.07 5.69
CA ILE A 57 -15.26 2.88 5.24
C ILE A 57 -16.27 1.72 5.19
N GLN A 58 -16.48 1.15 4.00
CA GLN A 58 -17.45 0.06 3.82
C GLN A 58 -16.82 -1.31 4.07
N LYS A 59 -15.54 -1.45 3.74
CA LYS A 59 -14.77 -2.69 3.87
C LYS A 59 -13.43 -2.36 4.51
N GLN A 60 -12.91 -3.30 5.29
CA GLN A 60 -11.60 -3.17 5.90
C GLN A 60 -10.53 -3.01 4.82
N SER A 61 -9.97 -1.80 4.73
CA SER A 61 -8.96 -1.44 3.74
C SER A 61 -7.87 -0.60 4.38
N SER A 62 -6.61 -1.04 4.27
CA SER A 62 -5.45 -0.30 4.77
C SER A 62 -5.38 1.13 4.23
N THR A 63 -5.67 1.33 2.93
CA THR A 63 -5.57 2.65 2.30
C THR A 63 -6.64 3.61 2.79
N GLU A 64 -7.88 3.13 2.97
CA GLU A 64 -8.98 3.97 3.44
C GLU A 64 -8.83 4.30 4.93
N LEU A 65 -8.39 3.33 5.75
CA LEU A 65 -8.12 3.54 7.17
C LEU A 65 -6.97 4.53 7.38
N LYS A 66 -5.89 4.41 6.62
CA LYS A 66 -4.79 5.37 6.65
C LYS A 66 -5.23 6.77 6.25
N ARG A 67 -6.00 6.90 5.17
CA ARG A 67 -6.53 8.20 4.74
C ARG A 67 -7.46 8.81 5.79
N LEU A 68 -8.30 8.00 6.43
CA LEU A 68 -9.16 8.45 7.53
C LEU A 68 -8.30 9.00 8.68
N HIS A 69 -7.32 8.22 9.15
CA HIS A 69 -6.36 8.60 10.18
C HIS A 69 -5.67 9.93 9.88
N ASP A 70 -5.00 10.01 8.73
CA ASP A 70 -4.13 11.14 8.38
C ASP A 70 -4.93 12.44 8.26
N VAL A 71 -6.10 12.38 7.61
CA VAL A 71 -6.97 13.56 7.45
C VAL A 71 -7.61 13.98 8.78
N SER A 72 -7.99 13.03 9.64
CA SER A 72 -8.51 13.37 10.97
C SER A 72 -7.44 14.08 11.81
N MET A 73 -6.21 13.56 11.80
CA MET A 73 -5.09 14.13 12.54
C MET A 73 -4.69 15.51 12.00
N GLU A 74 -4.67 15.68 10.67
CA GLU A 74 -4.44 16.98 10.03
C GLU A 74 -5.46 18.03 10.48
N CYS A 75 -6.75 17.66 10.50
CA CYS A 75 -7.82 18.59 10.92
C CYS A 75 -7.71 18.94 12.41
N ILE A 76 -7.43 17.97 13.27
CA ILE A 76 -7.32 18.19 14.72
C ILE A 76 -6.11 19.08 15.03
N HIS A 77 -4.94 18.79 14.44
CA HIS A 77 -3.76 19.65 14.56
C HIS A 77 -4.00 21.04 13.97
N GLY A 78 -4.73 21.15 12.86
CA GLY A 78 -5.12 22.43 12.27
C GLY A 78 -5.90 23.31 13.25
N VAL A 79 -6.87 22.73 13.95
CA VAL A 79 -7.66 23.41 14.99
C VAL A 79 -6.80 23.76 16.22
N PHE A 80 -5.95 22.84 16.68
CA PHE A 80 -5.04 23.09 17.80
C PHE A 80 -4.07 24.24 17.53
N ASN A 81 -3.51 24.30 16.32
CA ASN A 81 -2.58 25.36 15.90
C ASN A 81 -3.24 26.75 15.82
N MET A 82 -4.57 26.83 15.81
CA MET A 82 -5.31 28.10 15.92
C MET A 82 -5.42 28.61 17.37
N GLY A 83 -4.91 27.84 18.36
CA GLY A 83 -4.94 28.20 19.78
C GLY A 83 -6.25 27.83 20.49
N ILE A 84 -7.04 26.91 19.91
CA ILE A 84 -8.27 26.41 20.51
C ILE A 84 -7.91 25.28 21.50
N ASP A 85 -8.47 25.34 22.70
CA ASP A 85 -8.32 24.26 23.69
C ASP A 85 -9.14 23.04 23.29
N THR A 86 -8.43 21.97 22.90
CA THR A 86 -9.02 20.68 22.50
C THR A 86 -8.89 19.60 23.57
N SER A 87 -8.41 19.93 24.78
CA SER A 87 -8.04 18.94 25.82
C SER A 87 -9.20 18.04 26.27
N SER A 88 -10.45 18.44 26.04
CA SER A 88 -11.65 17.70 26.43
C SER A 88 -12.39 17.08 25.24
N TRP A 89 -11.88 17.23 24.02
CA TRP A 89 -12.59 16.84 22.81
C TRP A 89 -12.41 15.36 22.46
N ASP A 90 -11.44 14.68 23.06
CA ASP A 90 -11.08 13.29 22.78
C ASP A 90 -12.28 12.35 22.65
N PRO A 91 -13.24 12.30 23.60
CA PRO A 91 -14.35 11.36 23.48
C PRO A 91 -15.26 11.64 22.27
N ILE A 92 -15.42 12.93 21.94
CA ILE A 92 -16.24 13.38 20.81
C ILE A 92 -15.54 13.07 19.50
N LEU A 93 -14.24 13.39 19.40
CA LEU A 93 -13.42 13.14 18.23
C LEU A 93 -13.33 11.65 17.92
N VAL A 94 -13.06 10.82 18.95
CA VAL A 94 -13.05 9.37 18.80
C VAL A 94 -14.40 8.86 18.35
N HIS A 95 -15.51 9.33 18.92
CA HIS A 95 -16.85 8.90 18.48
C HIS A 95 -17.13 9.28 17.02
N LEU A 96 -16.77 10.49 16.59
CA LEU A 96 -16.97 10.97 15.23
C LEU A 96 -16.18 10.12 14.22
N VAL A 97 -14.90 9.86 14.49
CA VAL A 97 -14.04 9.07 13.61
C VAL A 97 -14.43 7.60 13.65
N ALA A 98 -14.75 7.05 14.82
CA ALA A 98 -15.19 5.67 14.96
C ALA A 98 -16.48 5.37 14.19
N LYS A 99 -17.40 6.34 14.07
CA LYS A 99 -18.61 6.21 13.24
C LYS A 99 -18.30 6.04 11.73
N LYS A 100 -17.11 6.44 11.29
CA LYS A 100 -16.65 6.28 9.90
C LYS A 100 -16.00 4.93 9.63
N LEU A 101 -15.69 4.15 10.67
CA LEU A 101 -15.08 2.83 10.53
C LEU A 101 -16.10 1.79 10.05
N ASP A 102 -15.58 0.74 9.41
CA ASP A 102 -16.36 -0.45 9.11
C ASP A 102 -16.64 -1.26 10.39
N THR A 103 -17.67 -2.12 10.35
CA THR A 103 -18.10 -2.92 11.50
C THR A 103 -16.99 -3.82 12.06
N THR A 104 -16.11 -4.36 11.21
CA THR A 104 -15.04 -5.27 11.66
C THR A 104 -13.97 -4.50 12.41
N THR A 105 -13.49 -3.39 11.85
CA THR A 105 -12.47 -2.56 12.49
C THR A 105 -12.99 -1.91 13.78
N TYR A 106 -14.27 -1.53 13.82
CA TYR A 106 -14.88 -1.01 15.05
C TYR A 106 -14.98 -2.08 16.15
N SER A 107 -15.33 -3.32 15.79
CA SER A 107 -15.33 -4.45 16.73
C SER A 107 -13.93 -4.72 17.28
N ASP A 108 -12.92 -4.74 16.40
CA ASP A 108 -11.52 -4.94 16.78
C ASP A 108 -11.02 -3.83 17.72
N TYR A 109 -11.45 -2.58 17.47
CA TYR A 109 -11.14 -1.47 18.37
C TYR A 109 -11.74 -1.72 19.76
N MET A 110 -13.02 -2.07 19.84
CA MET A 110 -13.69 -2.33 21.11
C MET A 110 -13.06 -3.48 21.90
N GLU A 111 -12.62 -4.54 21.21
CA GLU A 111 -11.89 -5.66 21.82
C GLU A 111 -10.50 -5.25 22.33
N SER A 112 -9.81 -4.36 21.61
CA SER A 112 -8.48 -3.88 22.00
C SER A 112 -8.48 -2.99 23.26
N ARG A 113 -9.65 -2.46 23.67
CA ARG A 113 -9.75 -1.54 24.81
C ARG A 113 -9.55 -2.27 26.13
N LYS A 114 -8.51 -1.88 26.88
CA LYS A 114 -8.24 -2.38 28.25
C LYS A 114 -9.33 -2.00 29.26
N ALA A 115 -9.91 -0.81 29.11
CA ALA A 115 -10.97 -0.28 29.97
C ALA A 115 -12.19 0.11 29.13
N PRO A 116 -13.07 -0.85 28.77
CA PRO A 116 -14.15 -0.61 27.82
C PRO A 116 -15.25 0.33 28.34
N ARG A 117 -15.33 0.53 29.67
CA ARG A 117 -16.31 1.42 30.31
C ARG A 117 -15.82 2.86 30.50
N GLU A 118 -14.53 3.12 30.31
CA GLU A 118 -13.97 4.46 30.43
C GLU A 118 -14.13 5.25 29.13
N LEU A 119 -14.01 6.58 29.20
CA LEU A 119 -14.00 7.42 28.01
C LEU A 119 -12.76 7.12 27.16
N PRO A 120 -12.88 7.13 25.82
CA PRO A 120 -11.75 6.89 24.96
C PRO A 120 -10.83 8.12 24.92
N ASP A 121 -9.56 7.84 24.73
CA ASP A 121 -8.47 8.79 24.60
C ASP A 121 -8.07 8.83 23.12
N LEU A 122 -7.89 10.05 22.58
CA LEU A 122 -7.67 10.23 21.16
C LEU A 122 -6.36 9.60 20.70
N ASP A 123 -5.28 9.79 21.48
CA ASP A 123 -3.96 9.29 21.15
C ASP A 123 -3.95 7.75 21.11
N LYS A 124 -4.58 7.10 22.09
CA LYS A 124 -4.72 5.63 22.10
C LYS A 124 -5.54 5.13 20.91
N PHE A 125 -6.58 5.85 20.51
CA PHE A 125 -7.40 5.49 19.36
C PHE A 125 -6.65 5.65 18.04
N MET A 126 -5.94 6.76 17.85
CA MET A 126 -5.12 6.98 16.66
C MET A 126 -3.98 5.96 16.55
N ALA A 127 -3.32 5.63 17.68
CA ALA A 127 -2.31 4.58 17.73
C ALA A 127 -2.87 3.18 17.36
N PHE A 128 -4.11 2.88 17.79
CA PHE A 128 -4.79 1.66 17.35
C PHE A 128 -5.04 1.66 15.84
N MET A 129 -5.51 2.79 15.28
CA MET A 129 -5.75 2.90 13.83
C MET A 129 -4.45 2.72 13.03
N GLU A 130 -3.35 3.31 13.49
CA GLU A 130 -2.01 3.11 12.92
C GLU A 130 -1.59 1.65 12.93
N ALA A 131 -1.66 1.00 14.08
CA ALA A 131 -1.36 -0.42 14.19
C ALA A 131 -2.24 -1.27 13.25
N LYS A 132 -3.52 -0.91 13.11
CA LYS A 132 -4.48 -1.64 12.28
C LYS A 132 -4.16 -1.51 10.80
N PHE A 133 -3.97 -0.30 10.26
CA PHE A 133 -3.69 -0.16 8.83
C PHE A 133 -2.30 -0.69 8.47
N THR A 134 -1.30 -0.58 9.35
CA THR A 134 0.03 -1.16 9.16
C THR A 134 -0.02 -2.69 9.12
N ALA A 135 -0.85 -3.32 9.96
CA ALA A 135 -1.06 -4.77 9.92
C ALA A 135 -1.76 -5.25 8.63
N LEU A 136 -2.58 -4.40 8.01
CA LEU A 136 -3.30 -4.70 6.77
C LEU A 136 -2.44 -4.46 5.50
N GLU A 137 -1.40 -3.63 5.55
CA GLU A 137 -0.54 -3.35 4.38
C GLU A 137 0.06 -4.62 3.73
N PRO A 138 0.60 -5.61 4.48
CA PRO A 138 1.12 -6.85 3.90
C PRO A 138 0.02 -7.77 3.34
N MET A 139 -1.21 -7.65 3.85
CA MET A 139 -2.36 -8.48 3.44
C MET A 139 -2.93 -7.98 2.11
N ASN A 140 -3.08 -6.66 1.96
CA ASN A 140 -3.55 -6.04 0.72
C ASN A 140 -2.63 -6.35 -0.48
N ARG A 141 -1.31 -6.49 -0.28
CA ARG A 141 -0.39 -6.92 -1.35
C ARG A 141 -0.68 -8.35 -1.84
N LYS A 142 -1.16 -9.24 -0.97
CA LYS A 142 -1.49 -10.62 -1.37
C LYS A 142 -2.80 -10.67 -2.14
N GLU A 143 -3.80 -9.89 -1.73
CA GLU A 143 -5.10 -9.81 -2.44
C GLU A 143 -4.96 -9.20 -3.84
N GLN A 144 -4.17 -8.14 -4.00
CA GLN A 144 -3.90 -7.54 -5.31
C GLN A 144 -3.21 -8.50 -6.30
N ILE A 145 -2.37 -9.43 -5.82
CA ILE A 145 -1.73 -10.47 -6.64
C ILE A 145 -2.75 -11.52 -7.10
N VAL A 146 -3.77 -11.80 -6.30
CA VAL A 146 -4.84 -12.76 -6.64
C VAL A 146 -5.83 -12.14 -7.62
N GLU A 147 -6.20 -10.88 -7.45
CA GLU A 147 -7.12 -10.18 -8.37
C GLU A 147 -6.52 -9.93 -9.76
N THR A 148 -5.21 -9.67 -9.86
CA THR A 148 -4.52 -9.56 -11.17
C THR A 148 -4.38 -10.88 -11.92
N SER A 149 -4.57 -12.03 -11.26
CA SER A 149 -4.57 -13.34 -11.94
C SER A 149 -5.90 -13.69 -12.63
N ASN A 150 -6.98 -12.97 -12.32
CA ASN A 150 -8.32 -13.24 -12.88
C ASN A 150 -8.84 -12.15 -13.85
N PHE A 151 -8.09 -11.08 -14.10
CA PHE A 151 -8.40 -10.07 -15.12
C PHE A 151 -7.38 -10.10 -16.25
N ASN A 152 -7.48 -11.09 -17.14
CA ASN A 152 -7.01 -10.95 -18.54
C ASN A 152 -7.64 -12.00 -19.46
N LYS A 153 -8.92 -11.80 -19.76
CA LYS A 153 -9.49 -12.11 -21.08
C LYS A 153 -10.27 -10.88 -21.53
N ASN A 154 -9.57 -9.95 -22.21
CA ASN A 154 -9.99 -9.40 -23.49
C ASN A 154 -9.02 -8.31 -23.99
N ASN A 155 -8.61 -8.51 -25.23
CA ASN A 155 -7.80 -7.68 -26.12
C ASN A 155 -7.95 -6.15 -25.96
N HIS A 156 -6.82 -5.43 -25.94
CA HIS A 156 -6.46 -4.60 -27.10
C HIS A 156 -4.96 -4.22 -27.06
N VAL A 157 -4.27 -4.58 -28.13
CA VAL A 157 -2.88 -4.24 -28.40
C VAL A 157 -2.76 -2.72 -28.55
N SER A 158 -2.02 -2.07 -27.67
CA SER A 158 -1.38 -0.78 -27.97
C SER A 158 0.12 -0.93 -27.72
N LYS A 159 0.85 -1.09 -28.83
CA LYS A 159 2.30 -1.11 -28.88
C LYS A 159 2.83 0.24 -28.43
N PHE A 160 3.41 0.33 -27.23
CA PHE A 160 4.43 1.34 -26.94
C PHE A 160 5.77 0.65 -26.72
N LYS A 161 6.62 0.77 -27.73
CA LYS A 161 8.04 0.41 -27.69
C LYS A 161 8.74 1.37 -26.72
N GLN A 162 9.37 0.85 -25.68
CA GLN A 162 10.55 1.50 -25.12
C GLN A 162 11.72 0.50 -25.09
N ARG A 163 12.73 0.89 -25.86
CA ARG A 163 14.00 0.20 -26.06
C ARG A 163 14.82 0.36 -24.78
N TYR A 164 15.10 -0.73 -24.08
CA TYR A 164 16.20 -0.77 -23.12
C TYR A 164 17.52 -0.94 -23.88
N TYR A 165 18.41 0.05 -23.73
CA TYR A 165 19.83 -0.09 -24.04
C TYR A 165 20.50 -0.91 -22.92
N GLN A 166 21.25 -1.93 -23.33
CA GLN A 166 22.25 -2.66 -22.55
C GLN A 166 23.41 -1.69 -22.19
N LYS A 167 24.28 -1.81 -21.18
CA LYS A 167 25.02 -2.95 -20.58
C LYS A 167 26.00 -2.33 -19.49
N PRO A 168 27.08 -2.97 -18.99
CA PRO A 168 27.24 -3.83 -17.80
C PRO A 168 28.32 -3.36 -16.77
N ALA A 169 28.50 -4.08 -15.64
CA ALA A 169 29.80 -4.32 -14.93
C ALA A 169 29.54 -5.21 -13.68
N ILE A 170 29.96 -6.47 -13.59
CA ILE A 170 31.30 -7.07 -13.29
C ILE A 170 31.54 -7.28 -11.76
N TYR A 171 31.60 -8.58 -11.37
CA TYR A 171 32.41 -9.30 -10.34
C TYR A 171 32.59 -8.69 -8.92
N GLU A 172 32.47 -9.40 -7.78
CA GLU A 172 33.16 -10.62 -7.32
C GLU A 172 32.52 -11.30 -6.06
N ASN A 173 32.61 -12.62 -6.04
CA ASN A 173 32.97 -13.59 -4.97
C ASN A 173 32.37 -13.65 -3.53
N ARG A 174 31.94 -14.91 -3.25
CA ARG A 174 32.15 -15.79 -2.06
C ARG A 174 31.26 -15.70 -0.81
N ASP A 175 30.53 -16.82 -0.63
CA ASP A 175 30.46 -17.73 0.52
C ASP A 175 30.51 -17.14 1.95
N THR A 176 29.42 -17.31 2.72
CA THR A 176 29.30 -18.36 3.77
C THR A 176 28.05 -18.16 4.65
N SER A 177 27.17 -19.15 4.57
CA SER A 177 26.25 -19.78 5.54
C SER A 177 25.81 -19.15 6.89
N PHE A 178 24.56 -19.53 7.23
CA PHE A 178 23.87 -19.66 8.55
C PHE A 178 23.15 -18.42 9.12
N LYS A 179 21.83 -18.39 9.45
CA LYS A 179 20.77 -19.41 9.67
C LYS A 179 19.41 -18.83 9.23
N LYS A 180 18.59 -19.59 8.47
CA LYS A 180 17.14 -19.36 8.40
C LYS A 180 16.42 -20.57 8.98
N SER A 181 15.68 -20.32 10.06
CA SER A 181 14.73 -21.24 10.66
C SER A 181 13.53 -21.46 9.75
N PHE A 182 13.02 -22.68 9.84
CA PHE A 182 12.03 -23.34 9.01
C PHE A 182 10.66 -22.64 8.99
N TYR A 183 10.13 -22.41 7.78
CA TYR A 183 8.70 -22.43 7.50
C TYR A 183 8.47 -23.26 6.24
N VAL A 184 7.82 -24.41 6.42
CA VAL A 184 7.47 -25.37 5.37
C VAL A 184 6.29 -24.80 4.59
N ASN A 185 6.53 -24.32 3.37
CA ASN A 185 5.47 -24.06 2.41
C ASN A 185 5.41 -25.28 1.48
N SER A 186 4.27 -25.96 1.42
CA SER A 186 4.07 -27.18 0.62
C SER A 186 4.24 -26.87 -0.87
N LYS A 187 5.49 -26.91 -1.34
CA LYS A 187 5.78 -27.00 -2.77
C LYS A 187 5.08 -28.26 -3.27
N PHE A 188 4.35 -28.17 -4.38
CA PHE A 188 3.97 -29.33 -5.16
C PHE A 188 5.26 -30.07 -5.50
N ILE A 189 5.60 -31.10 -4.72
CA ILE A 189 6.78 -31.89 -4.99
C ILE A 189 6.35 -32.83 -6.11
N PRO A 190 6.93 -32.73 -7.32
CA PRO A 190 6.60 -33.66 -8.39
C PRO A 190 6.89 -35.07 -7.87
N THR A 191 5.88 -35.93 -7.86
CA THR A 191 6.06 -37.34 -7.51
C THR A 191 6.71 -38.04 -8.69
N CYS A 192 7.80 -38.75 -8.43
CA CYS A 192 8.53 -39.45 -9.47
C CYS A 192 7.64 -40.56 -10.05
N PRO A 193 7.38 -40.57 -11.36
CA PRO A 193 6.53 -41.60 -11.97
C PRO A 193 7.14 -43.01 -11.90
N LEU A 194 8.46 -43.12 -11.69
CA LEU A 194 9.18 -44.40 -11.61
C LEU A 194 9.16 -45.04 -10.22
N CYS A 195 9.36 -44.27 -9.15
CA CYS A 195 9.45 -44.82 -7.79
C CYS A 195 8.50 -44.18 -6.79
N LYS A 196 7.60 -43.30 -7.24
CA LYS A 196 6.52 -42.66 -6.46
C LYS A 196 6.99 -41.85 -5.25
N GLN A 197 8.27 -41.51 -5.18
CA GLN A 197 8.84 -40.66 -4.14
C GLN A 197 8.83 -39.17 -4.56
N ASN A 198 8.97 -38.27 -3.59
CA ASN A 198 8.87 -36.82 -3.71
C ASN A 198 10.11 -36.19 -4.37
N HIS A 199 10.24 -36.32 -5.69
CA HIS A 199 11.31 -35.76 -6.54
C HIS A 199 10.95 -35.94 -8.02
N ALA A 200 11.53 -35.11 -8.89
CA ALA A 200 11.36 -35.25 -10.33
C ALA A 200 12.15 -36.46 -10.89
N LEU A 201 11.74 -36.99 -12.04
CA LEU A 201 12.38 -38.18 -12.64
C LEU A 201 13.88 -38.00 -12.87
N PHE A 202 14.33 -36.80 -13.27
CA PHE A 202 15.75 -36.51 -13.51
C PHE A 202 16.62 -36.61 -12.24
N GLN A 203 16.02 -36.58 -11.05
CA GLN A 203 16.72 -36.74 -9.77
C GLN A 203 16.57 -38.16 -9.21
N CYS A 204 15.93 -39.06 -9.96
CA CYS A 204 15.63 -40.41 -9.48
C CYS A 204 16.85 -41.32 -9.63
N LYS A 205 17.42 -41.76 -8.50
CA LYS A 205 18.57 -42.69 -8.48
C LYS A 205 18.30 -43.99 -9.24
N ARG A 206 17.06 -44.50 -9.22
CA ARG A 206 16.67 -45.68 -10.01
C ARG A 206 16.71 -45.42 -11.50
N PHE A 207 16.33 -44.21 -11.92
CA PHE A 207 16.38 -43.80 -13.32
C PHE A 207 17.82 -43.52 -13.76
N GLU A 208 18.63 -42.90 -12.89
CA GLU A 208 20.03 -42.55 -13.17
C GLU A 208 20.90 -43.78 -13.47
N VAL A 209 20.74 -44.86 -12.69
CA VAL A 209 21.52 -46.10 -12.79
C VAL A 209 21.06 -47.02 -13.94
N MET A 210 19.93 -46.75 -14.60
CA MET A 210 19.47 -47.52 -15.75
C MET A 210 20.34 -47.29 -16.99
N THR A 211 20.47 -48.32 -17.83
CA THR A 211 21.11 -48.19 -19.14
C THR A 211 20.28 -47.27 -20.06
N PRO A 212 20.91 -46.61 -21.05
CA PRO A 212 20.19 -45.72 -21.98
C PRO A 212 18.98 -46.37 -22.67
N GLU A 213 19.10 -47.64 -23.05
CA GLU A 213 18.01 -48.43 -23.66
C GLU A 213 16.83 -48.62 -22.70
N MET A 214 17.12 -48.93 -21.43
CA MET A 214 16.10 -49.08 -20.39
C MET A 214 15.44 -47.73 -20.05
N LYS A 215 16.19 -46.61 -20.10
CA LYS A 215 15.66 -45.26 -19.90
C LYS A 215 14.63 -44.90 -20.97
N LEU A 216 14.95 -45.11 -22.24
CA LEU A 216 14.03 -44.85 -23.37
C LEU A 216 12.76 -45.70 -23.28
N HIS A 217 12.90 -47.00 -22.99
CA HIS A 217 11.74 -47.88 -22.79
C HIS A 217 10.84 -47.40 -21.65
N THR A 218 11.44 -46.95 -20.54
CA THR A 218 10.71 -46.45 -19.37
C THR A 218 9.98 -45.14 -19.65
N ILE A 219 10.61 -44.21 -20.36
CA ILE A 219 10.00 -42.94 -20.78
C ILE A 219 8.78 -43.19 -21.67
N SER A 220 8.93 -44.06 -22.68
CA SER A 220 7.85 -44.43 -23.61
C SER A 220 6.68 -45.10 -22.89
N LYS A 221 6.96 -46.07 -22.01
CA LYS A 221 5.95 -46.80 -21.23
C LYS A 221 5.17 -45.89 -20.27
N LEU A 222 5.81 -44.87 -19.70
CA LEU A 222 5.20 -43.96 -18.73
C LEU A 222 4.64 -42.68 -19.39
N HIS A 223 4.67 -42.59 -20.72
CA HIS A 223 4.26 -41.41 -21.50
C HIS A 223 4.90 -40.10 -21.02
N ILE A 224 6.20 -40.17 -20.74
CA ILE A 224 7.01 -39.04 -20.29
C ILE A 224 7.66 -38.42 -21.52
N CYS A 225 7.86 -37.10 -21.52
CA CYS A 225 8.60 -36.47 -22.61
C CYS A 225 10.08 -36.86 -22.57
N GLU A 226 10.60 -37.32 -23.71
CA GLU A 226 12.02 -37.66 -23.89
C GLU A 226 12.95 -36.47 -23.66
N ASN A 227 12.49 -35.26 -23.99
CA ASN A 227 13.32 -34.05 -23.93
C ASN A 227 13.41 -33.47 -22.51
N CYS A 228 12.26 -33.31 -21.82
CA CYS A 228 12.22 -32.65 -20.51
C CYS A 228 12.03 -33.60 -19.32
N LEU A 229 11.91 -34.91 -19.57
CA LEU A 229 11.69 -35.95 -18.56
C LEU A 229 10.51 -35.65 -17.61
N TYR A 230 9.51 -34.95 -18.15
CA TYR A 230 8.29 -34.54 -17.43
C TYR A 230 7.04 -34.91 -18.22
N VAL A 231 5.91 -35.07 -17.52
CA VAL A 231 4.61 -35.36 -18.14
C VAL A 231 3.92 -34.05 -18.47
N HIS A 232 3.64 -33.81 -19.75
CA HIS A 232 2.87 -32.66 -20.21
C HIS A 232 1.84 -33.10 -21.26
N LYS A 233 0.72 -32.38 -21.34
CA LYS A 233 -0.40 -32.69 -22.24
C LYS A 233 -0.28 -32.04 -23.63
N TYR A 234 0.59 -31.03 -23.77
CA TYR A 234 0.79 -30.24 -24.99
C TYR A 234 2.21 -30.40 -25.54
N GLU A 235 2.62 -29.65 -26.56
CA GLU A 235 4.00 -29.72 -27.07
C GLU A 235 5.02 -29.29 -26.01
N CYS A 236 6.21 -29.91 -26.06
CA CYS A 236 7.26 -29.66 -25.09
C CYS A 236 7.95 -28.32 -25.36
N ASN A 237 7.78 -27.34 -24.48
CA ASN A 237 8.46 -26.04 -24.59
C ASN A 237 9.87 -26.04 -23.97
N SER A 238 10.46 -27.22 -23.70
CA SER A 238 11.78 -27.31 -23.10
C SER A 238 12.87 -27.17 -24.15
N GLU A 239 13.74 -26.18 -23.98
CA GLU A 239 14.94 -26.00 -24.80
C GLU A 239 16.10 -26.92 -24.37
N LYS A 240 15.93 -27.66 -23.28
CA LYS A 240 16.98 -28.53 -22.71
C LYS A 240 16.96 -29.88 -23.40
N ARG A 241 17.98 -30.15 -24.22
CA ARG A 241 18.24 -31.46 -24.84
C ARG A 241 19.23 -32.27 -24.03
N CYS A 242 19.17 -33.60 -24.16
CA CYS A 242 20.20 -34.47 -23.58
C CYS A 242 21.56 -34.11 -24.17
N LYS A 243 22.61 -34.06 -23.34
CA LYS A 243 23.96 -33.72 -23.81
C LYS A 243 24.72 -34.91 -24.39
N GLU A 244 24.20 -36.12 -24.25
CA GLU A 244 24.81 -37.36 -24.75
C GLU A 244 24.03 -37.98 -25.91
N CYS A 245 22.73 -37.73 -26.00
CA CYS A 245 21.89 -38.13 -27.12
C CYS A 245 21.37 -36.86 -27.79
N ASN A 246 21.82 -36.58 -29.02
CA ASN A 246 21.41 -35.38 -29.78
C ASN A 246 19.91 -35.37 -30.11
#